data_AF-A0A920DF70-F1
#
_entry.id   AF-A0A920DF70-F1
#
_cell.length_a   1.000
_cell.length_b   1.000
_cell.length_c   1.000
_cell.angle_alpha   90.00
_cell.angle_beta   90.00
_cell.angle_gamma   90.00
#
_symmetry.space_group_name_H-M   'P 1'
#
loop_
_entity.id
_entity.type
_entity.pdbx_description
1 polymer ?
#
loop_
_entity_poly.entity_id
_entity_poly.type
_entity_poly.pdbx_seq_one_letter_code
_entity_poly.pdbx_strand_id
1 'polypeptide(L)'
;MVSWIKSMRFKSGNLLNERVEIQKEIFEDIKKSHEEWKAAHCMFEEAVEQDQIDYAIFILEAAERRYQMHLRRAKNYGVVGSTQDCVNDTPYNNLAKRVEGSH
;
A
#
# COMPACT_ATOMS: atom_id res chain seq x y z
N MET A 1 -36.28 -29.80 13.55
CA MET A 1 -36.41 -28.35 13.82
C MET A 1 -35.04 -27.72 14.13
N VAL A 2 -34.08 -27.79 13.20
CA VAL A 2 -32.67 -27.34 13.37
C VAL A 2 -32.07 -26.73 12.09
N SER A 3 -32.91 -26.52 11.06
CA SER A 3 -32.48 -26.04 9.74
C SER A 3 -31.89 -24.62 9.79
N TRP A 4 -32.45 -23.76 10.65
CA TRP A 4 -31.98 -22.37 10.80
C TRP A 4 -30.57 -22.30 11.42
N ILE A 5 -30.23 -23.20 12.37
CA ILE A 5 -28.90 -23.24 13.00
C ILE A 5 -27.83 -23.73 12.02
N LYS A 6 -28.14 -24.71 11.15
CA LYS A 6 -27.23 -25.16 10.08
C LYS A 6 -27.01 -24.05 9.03
N SER A 7 -28.08 -23.38 8.61
CA SER A 7 -28.00 -22.26 7.67
C SER A 7 -27.18 -21.09 8.24
N MET A 8 -27.34 -20.78 9.53
CA MET A 8 -26.61 -19.71 10.21
C MET A 8 -25.13 -20.03 10.41
N ARG A 9 -24.78 -21.30 10.70
CA ARG A 9 -23.37 -21.75 10.76
C ARG A 9 -22.68 -21.70 9.40
N PHE A 10 -23.38 -22.07 8.33
CA PHE A 10 -22.83 -22.01 6.97
C PHE A 10 -22.64 -20.56 6.50
N LYS A 11 -23.62 -19.68 6.77
CA LYS A 11 -23.52 -18.25 6.46
C LYS A 11 -22.39 -17.56 7.22
N SER A 12 -22.15 -17.94 8.47
CA SER A 12 -21.06 -17.39 9.28
C SER A 12 -19.66 -17.84 8.79
N GLY A 13 -19.52 -19.08 8.31
CA GLY A 13 -18.25 -19.56 7.74
C GLY A 13 -17.88 -18.84 6.43
N ASN A 14 -18.87 -18.55 5.57
CA ASN A 14 -18.63 -17.88 4.30
C ASN A 14 -18.13 -16.42 4.49
N LEU A 15 -18.68 -15.71 5.47
CA LEU A 15 -18.28 -14.32 5.79
C LEU A 15 -16.85 -14.21 6.34
N LEU A 16 -16.37 -15.23 7.06
CA LEU A 16 -15.00 -15.25 7.54
C LEU A 16 -14.02 -15.49 6.40
N ASN A 17 -14.35 -16.40 5.48
CA ASN A 17 -13.50 -16.67 4.31
C ASN A 17 -13.37 -15.43 3.42
N GLU A 18 -14.49 -14.73 3.17
CA GLU A 18 -14.50 -13.48 2.40
C GLU A 18 -13.64 -12.39 3.07
N ARG A 19 -13.72 -12.24 4.40
CA ARG A 19 -12.85 -11.27 5.11
C ARG A 19 -11.37 -11.62 5.02
N VAL A 20 -11.00 -12.89 5.13
CA VAL A 20 -9.61 -13.34 5.02
C VAL A 20 -9.07 -13.07 3.61
N GLU A 21 -9.87 -13.35 2.57
CA GLU A 21 -9.46 -13.11 1.19
C GLU A 21 -9.27 -11.62 0.91
N ILE A 22 -10.17 -10.76 1.39
CA ILE A 22 -10.05 -9.29 1.26
C ILE A 22 -8.79 -8.78 1.98
N GLN A 23 -8.48 -9.29 3.18
CA GLN A 23 -7.26 -8.91 3.90
C GLN A 23 -5.99 -9.29 3.12
N LYS A 24 -5.99 -10.48 2.53
CA LYS A 24 -4.88 -10.96 1.70
C LYS A 24 -4.70 -10.12 0.44
N GLU A 25 -5.80 -9.80 -0.26
CA GLU A 25 -5.79 -8.91 -1.42
C GLU A 25 -5.19 -7.54 -1.07
N ILE A 26 -5.66 -6.93 0.01
CA ILE A 26 -5.16 -5.64 0.49
C ILE A 26 -3.66 -5.70 0.81
N PHE A 27 -3.20 -6.79 1.42
CA PHE A 27 -1.77 -6.96 1.73
C PHE A 27 -0.93 -7.08 0.45
N GLU A 28 -1.36 -7.89 -0.52
CA GLU A 28 -0.68 -8.04 -1.80
C GLU A 28 -0.65 -6.73 -2.60
N ASP A 29 -1.74 -5.97 -2.58
CA ASP A 29 -1.84 -4.64 -3.17
C ASP A 29 -0.79 -3.67 -2.60
N ILE A 30 -0.68 -3.62 -1.26
CA ILE A 30 0.32 -2.79 -0.57
C ILE A 30 1.73 -3.23 -0.95
N LYS A 31 1.99 -4.54 -0.97
CA LYS A 31 3.31 -5.08 -1.31
C LYS A 31 3.70 -4.71 -2.74
N LYS A 32 2.82 -4.94 -3.71
CA LYS A 32 3.07 -4.64 -5.12
C LYS A 32 3.31 -3.16 -5.34
N SER A 33 2.45 -2.30 -4.81
CA SER A 33 2.60 -0.85 -4.97
C SER A 33 3.85 -0.31 -4.29
N HIS A 34 4.31 -0.93 -3.20
CA HIS A 34 5.59 -0.61 -2.57
C HIS A 34 6.80 -1.06 -3.42
N GLU A 35 6.74 -2.24 -4.04
CA GLU A 35 7.76 -2.72 -4.98
C GLU A 35 7.85 -1.83 -6.23
N GLU A 36 6.71 -1.43 -6.79
CA GLU A 36 6.64 -0.47 -7.91
C GLU A 36 7.24 0.89 -7.55
N TRP A 37 6.95 1.38 -6.34
CA TRP A 37 7.50 2.64 -5.86
C TRP A 37 9.03 2.57 -5.69
N LYS A 38 9.57 1.47 -5.19
CA LYS A 38 11.02 1.22 -5.14
C LYS A 38 11.65 1.17 -6.54
N ALA A 39 11.00 0.47 -7.47
CA ALA A 39 11.49 0.39 -8.86
C ALA A 39 11.51 1.76 -9.54
N ALA A 40 10.48 2.59 -9.32
CA ALA A 40 10.43 3.95 -9.83
C ALA A 40 11.52 4.84 -9.22
N HIS A 41 11.87 4.63 -7.95
CA HIS A 41 13.02 5.28 -7.32
C HIS A 41 14.34 4.93 -8.01
N CYS A 42 14.62 3.65 -8.24
CA CYS A 42 15.82 3.25 -8.97
C CYS A 42 15.87 3.86 -10.38
N MET A 43 14.74 3.88 -11.08
CA MET A 43 14.64 4.50 -12.40
C MET A 43 14.94 6.00 -12.38
N PHE A 44 14.49 6.71 -11.34
CA PHE A 44 14.82 8.13 -11.15
C PHE A 44 16.31 8.34 -10.86
N GLU A 45 16.94 7.47 -10.07
CA GLU A 45 18.38 7.53 -9.76
C GLU A 45 19.26 7.25 -10.99
N GLU A 46 18.79 6.41 -11.91
CA GLU A 46 19.52 6.06 -13.14
C GLU A 46 19.27 7.02 -14.31
N ALA A 47 18.26 7.90 -14.22
CA ALA A 47 17.91 8.83 -15.30
C ALA A 47 18.98 9.92 -15.48
N VAL A 48 19.47 10.07 -16.72
CA VAL A 48 20.53 11.04 -17.05
C VAL A 48 20.03 12.16 -17.96
N GLU A 49 19.21 11.82 -18.95
CA GLU A 49 18.66 12.79 -19.90
C GLU A 49 17.44 13.50 -19.32
N GLN A 50 17.22 14.75 -19.72
CA GLN A 50 16.11 15.57 -19.21
C GLN A 50 14.75 14.89 -19.38
N ASP A 51 14.46 14.32 -20.55
CA ASP A 51 13.20 13.63 -20.82
C ASP A 51 13.05 12.35 -19.98
N GLN A 52 14.16 11.67 -19.67
CA GLN A 52 14.17 10.49 -18.81
C GLN A 52 13.89 10.87 -17.34
N ILE A 53 14.43 12.00 -16.89
CA ILE A 53 14.19 12.54 -15.54
C ILE A 53 12.71 12.90 -15.40
N ASP A 54 12.14 13.62 -16.36
CA ASP A 54 10.72 14.01 -16.34
C ASP A 54 9.80 12.78 -16.34
N TYR A 55 10.12 11.79 -17.16
CA TYR A 55 9.40 10.52 -17.18
C TYR A 55 9.52 9.78 -15.83
N ALA A 56 10.72 9.73 -15.26
CA ALA A 56 10.94 9.04 -13.99
C ALA A 56 10.21 9.70 -12.82
N ILE A 57 10.16 11.03 -12.77
CA ILE A 57 9.37 11.78 -11.79
C ILE A 57 7.89 11.43 -11.93
N PHE A 58 7.35 11.43 -13.16
CA PHE A 58 5.95 11.11 -13.41
C PHE A 58 5.58 9.70 -12.90
N ILE A 59 6.41 8.69 -13.20
CA ILE A 59 6.17 7.32 -12.76
C ILE A 59 6.31 7.19 -11.25
N LEU A 60 7.30 7.85 -10.66
CA LEU A 60 7.52 7.83 -9.21
C LEU A 60 6.32 8.41 -8.45
N GLU A 61 5.83 9.58 -8.87
CA GLU A 61 4.63 10.19 -8.29
C GLU A 61 3.39 9.31 -8.44
N ALA A 62 3.23 8.64 -9.58
CA ALA A 62 2.11 7.74 -9.82
C ALA A 62 2.18 6.50 -8.92
N ALA A 63 3.38 5.91 -8.77
CA ALA A 63 3.61 4.78 -7.87
C ALA A 63 3.37 5.16 -6.40
N GLU A 64 3.84 6.33 -5.97
CA GLU A 64 3.60 6.83 -4.62
C GLU A 64 2.10 7.02 -4.34
N ARG A 65 1.37 7.68 -5.26
CA ARG A 65 -0.09 7.87 -5.10
C ARG A 65 -0.84 6.55 -5.01
N ARG A 66 -0.45 5.54 -5.81
CA ARG A 66 -1.02 4.18 -5.73
C ARG A 66 -0.75 3.53 -4.37
N TYR A 67 0.49 3.58 -3.89
CA TYR A 67 0.87 3.03 -2.59
C TYR A 67 0.07 3.67 -1.44
N GLN A 68 -0.03 5.00 -1.42
CA GLN A 68 -0.81 5.73 -0.43
C GLN A 68 -2.31 5.39 -0.46
N MET A 69 -2.87 5.11 -1.64
CA MET A 69 -4.26 4.66 -1.77
C MET A 69 -4.45 3.27 -1.14
N HIS A 70 -3.55 2.33 -1.39
CA HIS A 70 -3.62 0.99 -0.79
C HIS A 70 -3.44 1.00 0.72
N LEU A 71 -2.57 1.86 1.26
CA LEU A 71 -2.45 2.07 2.71
C LEU A 71 -3.75 2.63 3.32
N ARG A 72 -4.38 3.61 2.66
CA ARG A 72 -5.69 4.14 3.09
C ARG A 72 -6.77 3.05 3.06
N ARG A 73 -6.78 2.20 2.02
CA ARG A 73 -7.66 1.03 1.93
C ARG A 73 -7.43 0.10 3.13
N ALA A 74 -6.19 -0.28 3.43
CA ALA A 74 -5.87 -1.15 4.55
C ALA A 74 -6.34 -0.60 5.90
N LYS A 75 -6.18 0.71 6.12
CA LYS A 75 -6.65 1.39 7.33
C LYS A 75 -8.16 1.28 7.49
N ASN A 76 -8.91 1.47 6.41
CA ASN A 76 -10.36 1.37 6.42
C ASN A 76 -10.87 -0.05 6.71
N TYR A 77 -10.11 -1.08 6.30
CA TYR A 77 -10.44 -2.48 6.57
C TYR A 77 -9.90 -3.00 7.91
N GLY A 78 -9.23 -2.17 8.71
CA GLY A 78 -8.70 -2.56 10.02
C GLY A 78 -7.51 -3.52 9.97
N VAL A 79 -6.81 -3.60 8.84
CA VAL A 79 -5.66 -4.51 8.62
C VAL A 79 -4.36 -3.94 9.20
N VAL A 80 -4.37 -2.67 9.65
CA VAL A 80 -3.17 -1.86 9.97
C VAL A 80 -2.57 -2.15 11.35
N GLY A 81 -3.13 -3.08 12.14
CA GLY A 81 -2.65 -3.40 13.49
C GLY A 81 -1.19 -3.88 13.59
N SER A 82 -0.55 -4.24 12.47
CA SER A 82 0.86 -4.70 12.41
C SER A 82 1.76 -3.90 11.48
N THR A 83 1.28 -2.82 10.85
CA THR A 83 2.03 -2.03 9.85
C THR A 83 2.41 -0.63 10.32
N GLN A 84 2.44 -0.39 11.63
CA GLN A 84 2.96 0.85 12.23
C GLN A 84 4.39 1.18 11.75
N ASP A 85 5.11 0.22 11.18
CA ASP A 85 6.43 0.38 10.57
C ASP A 85 6.40 1.05 9.18
N CYS A 86 5.39 0.79 8.33
CA CYS A 86 5.41 1.26 6.93
C CYS A 86 4.88 2.69 6.72
N VAL A 87 4.21 3.29 7.71
CA VAL A 87 3.79 4.70 7.64
C VAL A 87 4.95 5.64 7.99
N ASN A 88 5.92 5.17 8.78
CA ASN A 88 7.12 5.93 9.17
C ASN A 88 8.22 5.90 8.11
N ASP A 89 8.15 4.97 7.15
CA ASP A 89 9.01 4.93 5.95
C ASP A 89 8.52 5.86 4.83
N THR A 90 7.47 6.64 5.05
CA THR A 90 7.01 7.60 4.02
C THR A 90 8.10 8.63 3.73
N PRO A 91 8.56 8.74 2.47
CA PRO A 91 9.62 9.68 2.08
C PRO A 91 9.24 11.10 2.37
N TYR A 92 7.95 11.45 2.42
CA TYR A 92 7.50 12.79 2.75
C TYR A 92 8.07 13.28 4.09
N ASN A 93 8.16 12.42 5.12
CA ASN A 93 8.75 12.77 6.40
C ASN A 93 10.29 12.80 6.37
N ASN A 94 10.94 12.03 5.48
CA ASN A 94 12.40 11.94 5.40
C ASN A 94 13.01 12.96 4.43
N LEU A 95 12.30 13.32 3.36
CA LEU A 95 12.60 14.38 2.40
C LEU A 95 12.37 15.75 3.03
N ALA A 96 11.25 15.96 3.73
CA ALA A 96 11.01 17.21 4.47
C ALA A 96 12.11 17.46 5.51
N LYS A 97 12.52 16.43 6.26
CA LYS A 97 13.64 16.53 7.22
C LYS A 97 15.00 16.79 6.57
N ARG A 98 15.24 16.31 5.35
CA ARG A 98 16.50 16.55 4.63
C ARG A 98 16.57 17.98 4.05
N VAL A 99 15.42 18.54 3.68
CA VAL A 99 15.29 19.94 3.24
C VAL A 99 15.39 20.91 4.41
N GLU A 100 14.84 20.55 5.58
CA GLU A 100 14.90 21.38 6.80
C GLU A 100 16.23 21.28 7.57
N GLY A 101 17.03 20.23 7.35
CA GLY A 101 18.34 20.04 7.99
C GLY A 101 19.54 20.67 7.27
N SER A 102 19.31 21.55 6.29
CA SER A 102 20.36 22.20 5.49
C SER A 102 20.54 23.69 5.82
N HIS A 103 20.28 24.10 7.06
CA HIS A 103 20.56 25.46 7.58
C HIS A 103 21.45 25.40 8.82
#